data_AF-A0A392UER5-F1
#
_entry.id   AF-A0A392UER5-F1
#
_cell.length_a   1.000
_cell.length_b   1.000
_cell.length_c   1.000
_cell.angle_alpha   90.00
_cell.angle_beta   90.00
_cell.angle_gamma   90.00
#
_symmetry.space_group_name_H-M   'P 1'
#
loop_
_entity.id
_entity.type
_entity.pdbx_description
1 polymer ?
#
loop_
_entity_poly.entity_id
_entity_poly.type
_entity_poly.pdbx_seq_one_letter_code
_entity_poly.pdbx_strand_id
1 'polypeptide(L)' 'MAVGRDLKGRKNDVVAVIGDGAMTAGQAYEAMNNAGYLDSDMIVILNDNKQVSLPTATLDGPIPPVGA' A
#
# COMPACT_ATOMS: atom_id res chain seq x y z
N MET A 1 -7.02 9.59 5.88
CA MET A 1 -7.10 9.33 7.33
C MET A 1 -6.05 10.11 8.11
N ALA A 2 -4.74 9.97 7.80
CA ALA A 2 -3.64 10.64 8.50
C ALA A 2 -3.81 12.17 8.63
N VAL A 3 -3.89 12.87 7.49
CA VAL A 3 -4.16 14.32 7.46
C VAL A 3 -5.42 14.71 8.23
N GLY A 4 -6.49 13.91 8.13
CA GLY A 4 -7.74 14.16 8.86
C GLY A 4 -7.62 13.97 10.37
N ARG A 5 -6.71 13.09 10.82
CA ARG A 5 -6.38 12.86 12.24
C ARG A 5 -5.58 14.04 12.78
N ASP A 6 -4.66 14.59 11.98
CA ASP A 6 -3.88 15.80 12.31
C ASP A 6 -4.79 17.03 12.43
N LEU A 7 -5.67 17.25 11.42
CA LEU A 7 -6.65 18.35 11.42
C LEU A 7 -7.62 18.33 12.60
N LYS A 8 -7.89 17.13 13.16
CA LYS A 8 -8.75 16.95 14.33
C LYS A 8 -7.98 16.95 15.65
N GLY A 9 -6.67 17.19 15.65
CA GLY A 9 -5.82 17.18 16.84
C GLY A 9 -5.77 15.82 17.55
N ARG A 10 -6.04 14.73 16.82
CA ARG A 10 -6.06 13.38 17.39
C ARG A 10 -4.67 12.77 17.35
N LYS A 11 -4.44 11.74 18.16
CA LYS A 11 -3.14 11.07 18.32
C LYS A 11 -3.20 9.56 18.08
N ASN A 12 -4.23 9.09 17.38
CA ASN A 12 -4.31 7.69 17.02
C ASN A 12 -3.38 7.38 15.84
N ASP A 13 -2.90 6.15 15.80
CA ASP A 13 -2.12 5.64 14.67
C ASP A 13 -3.01 5.46 13.44
N VAL A 14 -2.41 5.64 12.26
CA VAL A 14 -3.04 5.36 10.98
C VAL A 14 -2.16 4.34 10.27
N VAL A 15 -2.70 3.14 10.11
CA VAL A 15 -1.99 2.00 9.54
C VAL A 15 -2.68 1.58 8.24
N ALA A 16 -1.93 1.49 7.15
CA ALA A 16 -2.38 0.87 5.91
C ALA A 16 -1.60 -0.42 5.67
N VAL A 17 -2.32 -1.51 5.37
CA VAL A 17 -1.73 -2.75 4.88
C VAL A 17 -1.98 -2.81 3.38
N ILE A 18 -0.91 -2.94 2.61
CA ILE A 18 -0.95 -2.91 1.14
C ILE A 18 -0.24 -4.14 0.59
N GLY A 19 -0.81 -4.77 -0.44
CA GLY A 19 -0.19 -5.90 -1.13
C GLY A 19 0.88 -5.47 -2.14
N ASP A 20 1.80 -6.36 -2.47
CA ASP A 20 2.80 -6.19 -3.53
C ASP A 20 2.16 -5.84 -4.88
N GLY A 21 1.08 -6.51 -5.25
CA GLY A 21 0.33 -6.20 -6.47
C GLY A 21 -0.25 -4.78 -6.48
N ALA A 22 -0.77 -4.31 -5.35
CA ALA A 22 -1.33 -2.97 -5.22
C ALA A 22 -0.25 -1.87 -5.25
N MET A 23 0.98 -2.18 -4.82
CA MET A 23 2.11 -1.25 -4.87
C MET A 23 2.58 -0.95 -6.30
N THR A 24 2.26 -1.82 -7.26
CA THR A 24 2.56 -1.57 -8.68
C THR A 24 1.73 -0.43 -9.28
N ALA A 25 0.61 -0.07 -8.65
CA ALA A 25 -0.20 1.06 -9.08
C ALA A 25 0.50 2.38 -8.73
N GLY A 26 0.68 3.27 -9.72
CA GLY A 26 1.32 4.58 -9.50
C GLY A 26 0.67 5.41 -8.39
N GLN A 27 -0.63 5.24 -8.16
CA GLN A 27 -1.37 5.91 -7.09
C GLN A 27 -0.83 5.57 -5.69
N ALA A 28 -0.33 4.35 -5.46
CA ALA A 28 0.26 3.98 -4.18
C ALA A 28 1.54 4.78 -3.92
N TYR A 29 2.40 4.92 -4.94
CA TYR A 29 3.61 5.73 -4.88
C TYR A 29 3.30 7.22 -4.69
N GLU A 30 2.36 7.76 -5.47
CA GLU A 30 1.92 9.16 -5.35
C GLU A 30 1.35 9.47 -3.96
N ALA A 31 0.56 8.56 -3.39
CA ALA A 31 0.00 8.71 -2.04
C ALA A 31 1.10 8.75 -0.98
N MET A 32 2.12 7.88 -1.06
CA MET A 32 3.26 7.88 -0.12
C MET A 32 4.10 9.14 -0.25
N ASN A 33 4.37 9.59 -1.48
CA ASN A 33 5.10 10.84 -1.71
C ASN A 33 4.33 12.05 -1.17
N ASN A 34 3.02 12.09 -1.39
CA ASN A 34 2.15 13.14 -0.85
C ASN A 34 2.07 13.10 0.68
N ALA A 35 2.04 11.92 1.30
CA ALA A 35 2.08 11.81 2.76
C ALA A 35 3.39 12.37 3.35
N GLY A 36 4.53 12.11 2.70
CA GLY A 36 5.82 12.71 3.06
C GLY A 36 5.86 14.22 2.84
N TYR A 37 5.29 14.72 1.74
CA TYR A 37 5.20 16.17 1.48
C TYR A 37 4.34 16.90 2.53
N LEU A 38 3.27 16.26 3.01
CA LEU A 38 2.36 16.81 4.00
C LEU A 38 2.84 16.62 5.45
N ASP A 39 3.99 15.96 5.65
CA ASP A 39 4.56 15.64 6.98
C ASP A 39 3.53 14.96 7.90
N SER A 40 2.74 14.04 7.34
CA SER A 40 1.63 13.39 8.05
C SER A 40 1.97 11.95 8.41
N ASP A 41 2.02 11.67 9.71
CA ASP A 41 2.46 10.37 10.22
C ASP A 41 1.51 9.21 9.86
N MET A 42 2.00 8.24 9.10
CA MET A 42 1.30 6.97 8.91
C MET A 42 2.27 5.80 8.84
N ILE A 43 1.77 4.63 9.21
CA ILE A 43 2.49 3.37 9.11
C ILE A 43 1.97 2.63 7.88
N VAL A 44 2.88 2.24 7.00
CA VAL A 44 2.56 1.40 5.84
C VAL A 44 3.21 0.03 6.06
N ILE A 45 2.40 -1.01 6.01
CA ILE A 45 2.84 -2.41 6.05
C ILE A 45 2.68 -2.97 4.65
N LEU A 46 3.81 -3.30 4.02
CA LEU A 46 3.81 -4.05 2.77
C LEU A 46 3.64 -5.54 3.08
N ASN A 47 2.51 -6.11 2.67
CA ASN A 47 2.30 -7.53 2.62
C ASN A 47 2.77 -8.08 1.27
N ASP A 48 4.03 -8.51 1.22
CA ASP A 48 4.61 -9.13 0.04
C ASP A 48 4.49 -10.66 0.13
N ASN A 49 3.44 -11.21 -0.48
CA ASN A 49 3.26 -12.66 -0.62
C ASN A 49 3.48 -13.14 -2.07
N LYS A 50 3.99 -12.25 -2.95
CA LYS A 50 4.28 -12.48 -4.38
C LYS A 50 3.07 -12.88 -5.22
N GLN A 51 1.88 -12.46 -4.84
CA GLN A 51 0.64 -12.97 -5.43
C GLN A 51 -0.39 -11.87 -5.66
N VAL A 52 -1.06 -11.94 -6.81
CA VAL A 52 -2.22 -11.10 -7.14
C VAL A 52 -3.34 -11.96 -7.72
N SER A 53 -4.55 -11.41 -7.80
CA SER A 53 -5.75 -12.15 -8.26
C SER A 53 -5.66 -12.64 -9.72
N LEU A 54 -4.86 -11.97 -10.54
CA LEU A 54 -4.61 -12.31 -11.94
C LEU A 54 -3.20 -12.91 -12.09
N PRO A 55 -2.88 -13.60 -13.20
CA PRO A 55 -1.53 -14.07 -13.45
C PRO A 55 -0.54 -12.90 -13.32
N THR A 56 0.31 -12.96 -12.29
CA THR A 56 1.36 -11.96 -12.11
C THR A 56 2.50 -12.37 -13.01
N ALA A 57 2.85 -11.51 -13.97
CA ALA A 57 4.09 -11.71 -14.71
C ALA A 57 5.25 -11.52 -13.73
N THR A 58 5.87 -12.62 -13.32
CA THR A 58 7.12 -12.60 -12.56
C THR A 58 8.30 -12.87 -13.48
N LEU A 59 9.52 -12.65 -12.99
CA LEU A 59 10.75 -12.96 -13.74
C LEU A 59 10.83 -14.43 -14.17
N ASP A 60 10.14 -15.32 -13.44
CA ASP A 60 10.11 -16.77 -13.68
C ASP A 60 8.87 -17.24 -14.47
N GLY A 61 8.02 -16.31 -14.95
CA GLY A 61 6.78 -16.60 -15.66
C GLY A 61 5.51 -16.35 -14.85
N PRO A 62 4.32 -16.65 -15.40
CA PRO A 62 3.05 -16.40 -14.72
C PRO A 62 2.82 -17.41 -13.58
N ILE A 63 2.58 -16.89 -12.37
CA ILE A 63 2.17 -17.69 -11.21
C ILE A 63 0.65 -17.91 -11.27
N PRO A 64 0.15 -19.16 -11.14
CA PRO A 64 -1.29 -19.43 -11.10
C PRO A 64 -1.93 -18.83 -9.83
N PRO A 65 -3.20 -18.36 -9.88
CA PRO A 65 -3.88 -17.78 -8.73
C PRO A 65 -4.02 -18.81 -7.59
N VAL A 66 -3.83 -18.39 -6.33
CA VAL A 66 -4.19 -19.23 -5.18
C VAL A 66 -5.67 -19.12 -4.84
N GLY A 67 -6.28 -20.24 -4.48
CA GLY A 67 -7.69 -20.30 -4.09
C GLY A 67 -8.68 -20.43 -5.25
N ALA A 68 -8.19 -20.65 -6.48
CA ALA A 68 -8.98 -21.14 -7.60
C ALA A 68 -9.03 -22.69 -7.62
#